data_AF-Q0VI98-F1
#
_entry.id   AF-Q0VI98-F1
#
_cell.length_a   1.000
_cell.length_b   1.000
_cell.length_c   1.000
_cell.angle_alpha   90.00
_cell.angle_beta   90.00
_cell.angle_gamma   90.00
#
_symmetry.space_group_name_H-M   'P 1'
#
loop_
_entity.id
_entity.type
_entity.pdbx_description
1 polymer ?
#
loop_
_entity_poly.entity_id
_entity_poly.type
_entity_poly.pdbx_seq_one_letter_code
_entity_poly.pdbx_strand_id
1 'polypeptide(L)'
;KTAEDMSLFKSNQLFFLLHLAHIIAMESIAWFTIFYFGNGWIPTVITAVVLATSQVQAGWLQHDYGHLSVYKKSMWNHIVLKFIISHLKGGSANWWNHCHFQHHAKPNVFNKDLDVNLLHVCVLGEWQPIEYSMKKLKYLPYNHQHEYFFLIG
;
A
#
# COMPACT_ATOMS: atom_id res chain seq x y z
N LYS A 1 12.04 -26.82 -9.51
CA LYS A 1 12.94 -27.13 -10.65
C LYS A 1 12.94 -26.02 -11.69
N THR A 2 12.00 -25.93 -12.65
CA THR A 2 12.09 -24.92 -13.74
C THR A 2 12.37 -23.48 -13.28
N ALA A 3 11.63 -22.96 -12.28
CA ALA A 3 11.86 -21.60 -11.77
C ALA A 3 13.21 -21.41 -11.04
N GLU A 4 13.71 -22.46 -10.39
CA GLU A 4 15.03 -22.46 -9.73
C GLU A 4 16.15 -22.54 -10.76
N ASP A 5 15.99 -23.41 -11.77
CA ASP A 5 16.93 -23.60 -12.88
C ASP A 5 17.06 -22.30 -13.70
N MET A 6 15.94 -21.59 -13.89
CA MET A 6 15.90 -20.27 -14.52
C MET A 6 16.37 -19.12 -13.60
N SER A 7 16.76 -19.41 -12.36
CA SER A 7 17.18 -18.41 -11.36
C SER A 7 16.15 -17.31 -11.10
N LEU A 8 14.84 -17.58 -11.25
CA LEU A 8 13.77 -16.58 -11.07
C LEU A 8 13.63 -16.10 -9.62
N PHE A 9 14.18 -16.85 -8.65
CA PHE A 9 14.23 -16.44 -7.25
C PHE A 9 15.41 -15.51 -6.92
N LYS A 10 16.31 -15.24 -7.88
CA LYS A 10 17.39 -14.28 -7.67
C LYS A 10 16.90 -12.87 -7.97
N SER A 11 16.74 -12.08 -6.92
CA SER A 11 16.43 -10.66 -7.03
C SER A 11 17.57 -9.88 -7.71
N ASN A 12 17.20 -8.86 -8.49
CA ASN A 12 18.15 -7.89 -9.04
C ASN A 12 18.26 -6.67 -8.11
N GLN A 13 19.30 -6.62 -7.29
CA GLN A 13 19.49 -5.55 -6.31
C GLN A 13 19.65 -4.17 -6.94
N LEU A 14 20.23 -4.08 -8.14
CA LEU A 14 20.38 -2.82 -8.86
C LEU A 14 19.01 -2.27 -9.27
N PHE A 15 18.10 -3.12 -9.73
CA PHE A 15 16.72 -2.73 -10.04
C PHE A 15 16.04 -2.12 -8.81
N PHE A 16 16.09 -2.78 -7.66
CA PHE A 16 15.46 -2.28 -6.43
C PHE A 16 16.10 -0.97 -5.92
N LEU A 17 17.43 -0.84 -6.05
CA LEU A 17 18.14 0.41 -5.73
C LEU A 17 17.70 1.56 -6.63
N LEU A 18 17.64 1.33 -7.95
CA LEU A 18 17.20 2.33 -8.92
C LEU A 18 15.73 2.69 -8.73
N HIS A 19 14.89 1.72 -8.34
CA HIS A 19 13.49 1.96 -8.02
C HIS A 19 13.34 2.86 -6.78
N LEU A 20 14.11 2.60 -5.71
CA LEU A 20 14.16 3.47 -4.54
C LEU A 20 14.66 4.87 -4.89
N ALA A 21 15.72 4.98 -5.71
CA ALA A 21 16.24 6.26 -6.17
C ALA A 21 15.21 7.05 -7.00
N HIS A 22 14.45 6.36 -7.86
CA HIS A 22 13.36 6.96 -8.64
C HIS A 22 12.25 7.52 -7.74
N ILE A 23 11.85 6.79 -6.68
CA ILE A 23 10.88 7.26 -5.68
C ILE A 23 11.41 8.53 -4.98
N ILE A 24 12.64 8.51 -4.48
CA ILE A 24 13.26 9.67 -3.82
C ILE A 24 13.34 10.87 -4.78
N ALA A 25 13.64 10.64 -6.06
CA ALA A 25 13.65 11.69 -7.06
C ALA A 25 12.26 12.30 -7.26
N MET A 26 11.19 11.49 -7.32
CA MET A 26 9.81 12.00 -7.40
C MET A 26 9.41 12.82 -6.18
N GLU A 27 9.70 12.35 -4.97
CA GLU A 27 9.48 13.10 -3.71
C GLU A 27 10.21 14.45 -3.74
N SER A 28 11.46 14.45 -4.22
CA SER A 28 12.28 15.67 -4.34
C SER A 28 11.71 16.65 -5.37
N ILE A 29 11.25 16.14 -6.53
CA ILE A 29 10.62 16.95 -7.58
C ILE A 29 9.32 17.56 -7.06
N ALA A 30 8.50 16.79 -6.35
CA ALA A 30 7.25 17.25 -5.76
C ALA A 30 7.49 18.39 -4.75
N TRP A 31 8.47 18.22 -3.87
CA TRP A 31 8.88 19.25 -2.92
C TRP A 31 9.43 20.50 -3.63
N PHE A 32 10.33 20.33 -4.60
CA PHE A 32 10.93 21.43 -5.35
C PHE A 32 9.89 22.21 -6.15
N THR A 33 8.86 21.53 -6.68
CA THR A 33 7.76 22.17 -7.43
C THR A 33 7.03 23.19 -6.57
N ILE A 34 6.63 22.83 -5.35
CA ILE A 34 5.99 23.78 -4.43
C ILE A 34 6.98 24.85 -3.95
N PHE A 35 8.22 24.47 -3.66
CA PHE A 35 9.24 25.40 -3.20
C PHE A 35 9.52 26.52 -4.22
N TYR A 36 9.65 26.17 -5.50
CA TYR A 36 10.03 27.12 -6.55
C TYR A 36 8.82 27.86 -7.17
N PHE A 37 7.71 27.15 -7.43
CA PHE A 37 6.54 27.71 -8.11
C PHE A 37 5.42 28.18 -7.15
N GLY A 38 5.57 27.96 -5.84
CA GLY A 38 4.61 28.36 -4.82
C GLY A 38 3.40 27.42 -4.72
N ASN A 39 2.34 27.89 -4.06
CA ASN A 39 1.15 27.11 -3.69
C ASN A 39 -0.07 27.36 -4.60
N GLY A 40 0.17 27.78 -5.85
CA GLY A 40 -0.90 27.92 -6.84
C GLY A 40 -1.56 26.58 -7.20
N TRP A 41 -2.74 26.63 -7.81
CA TRP A 41 -3.50 25.43 -8.20
C TRP A 41 -2.71 24.48 -9.11
N ILE A 42 -1.99 25.02 -10.10
CA ILE A 42 -1.22 24.19 -11.06
C ILE A 42 -0.06 23.46 -10.36
N PRO A 43 0.89 24.12 -9.66
CA PRO A 43 1.93 23.44 -8.89
C PRO A 43 1.37 22.41 -7.91
N THR A 44 0.28 22.76 -7.21
CA THR A 44 -0.36 21.88 -6.22
C THR A 44 -0.88 20.59 -6.85
N VAL A 45 -1.60 20.68 -7.96
CA VAL A 45 -2.13 19.49 -8.66
C VAL A 45 -1.00 18.62 -9.20
N ILE A 46 0.04 19.22 -9.79
CA ILE A 46 1.22 18.48 -10.28
C ILE A 46 1.90 17.75 -9.13
N THR A 47 2.18 18.45 -8.03
CA THR A 47 2.77 17.87 -6.82
C THR A 47 1.91 16.72 -6.28
N ALA A 48 0.59 16.88 -6.21
CA ALA A 48 -0.32 15.84 -5.74
C ALA A 48 -0.23 14.57 -6.60
N VAL A 49 -0.21 14.70 -7.93
CA VAL A 49 -0.10 13.56 -8.86
C VAL A 49 1.26 12.86 -8.72
N VAL A 50 2.35 13.63 -8.63
CA VAL A 50 3.71 13.09 -8.46
C VAL A 50 3.84 12.35 -7.13
N LEU A 51 3.37 12.94 -6.04
CA LEU A 51 3.37 12.30 -4.71
C LEU A 51 2.48 11.06 -4.68
N ALA A 52 1.27 11.12 -5.24
CA ALA A 52 0.38 9.95 -5.29
C ALA A 52 1.06 8.78 -6.02
N THR A 53 1.68 9.05 -7.16
CA THR A 53 2.43 8.05 -7.94
C THR A 53 3.61 7.49 -7.15
N SER A 54 4.41 8.36 -6.52
CA SER A 54 5.53 7.99 -5.66
C SER A 54 5.11 7.09 -4.51
N GLN A 55 4.01 7.44 -3.84
CA GLN A 55 3.51 6.72 -2.67
C GLN A 55 2.96 5.34 -3.01
N VAL A 56 2.32 5.17 -4.17
CA VAL A 56 1.89 3.86 -4.67
C VAL A 56 3.11 2.98 -4.95
N GLN A 57 4.10 3.50 -5.68
CA GLN A 57 5.34 2.76 -5.98
C GLN A 57 6.11 2.39 -4.71
N ALA A 58 6.21 3.31 -3.75
CA ALA A 58 6.80 3.05 -2.43
C ALA A 58 6.08 1.92 -1.69
N GLY A 59 4.75 1.81 -1.82
CA GLY A 59 3.96 0.72 -1.26
C GLY A 59 4.34 -0.65 -1.84
N TRP A 60 4.47 -0.75 -3.17
CA TRP A 60 4.90 -1.99 -3.83
C TRP A 60 6.34 -2.37 -3.46
N LEU A 61 7.26 -1.41 -3.48
CA LEU A 61 8.65 -1.62 -3.09
C LEU A 61 8.74 -2.13 -1.64
N GLN A 62 8.01 -1.47 -0.74
CA GLN A 62 7.89 -1.83 0.68
C GLN A 62 7.31 -3.24 0.86
N HIS A 63 6.31 -3.61 0.07
CA HIS A 63 5.70 -4.93 0.11
C HIS A 63 6.71 -6.03 -0.25
N ASP A 64 7.53 -5.84 -1.29
CA ASP A 64 8.56 -6.81 -1.68
C ASP A 64 9.62 -7.01 -0.57
N TYR A 65 10.07 -5.92 0.06
CA TYR A 65 10.93 -6.01 1.23
C TYR A 65 10.22 -6.69 2.42
N GLY A 66 8.92 -6.47 2.60
CA GLY A 66 8.10 -7.13 3.61
C GLY A 66 8.05 -8.66 3.45
N HIS A 67 8.05 -9.13 2.21
CA HIS A 67 8.13 -10.55 1.85
C HIS A 67 9.53 -11.15 1.91
N LEU A 68 10.54 -10.35 2.29
CA LEU A 68 11.94 -10.78 2.37
C LEU A 68 12.51 -11.27 1.02
N SER A 69 11.96 -10.82 -0.11
CA SER A 69 12.31 -11.31 -1.44
C SER A 69 13.54 -10.63 -2.06
N VAL A 70 13.99 -9.48 -1.51
CA VAL A 70 15.02 -8.65 -2.15
C VAL A 70 16.43 -9.03 -1.69
N TYR A 71 16.70 -9.15 -0.40
CA TYR A 71 18.00 -9.56 0.14
C TYR A 71 17.98 -10.98 0.69
N LYS A 72 19.08 -11.70 0.54
CA LYS A 72 19.27 -13.03 1.15
C LYS A 72 19.20 -13.00 2.68
N LYS A 73 19.70 -11.92 3.30
CA LYS A 73 19.66 -11.73 4.75
C LYS A 73 18.42 -10.91 5.11
N SER A 74 17.50 -11.52 5.88
CA SER A 74 16.24 -10.89 6.31
C SER A 74 16.43 -9.53 6.98
N MET A 75 17.51 -9.36 7.74
CA MET A 75 17.85 -8.11 8.40
C MET A 75 17.84 -6.90 7.44
N TRP A 76 18.44 -7.03 6.25
CA TRP A 76 18.49 -5.92 5.29
C TRP A 76 17.11 -5.59 4.73
N ASN A 77 16.29 -6.61 4.47
CA ASN A 77 14.91 -6.38 4.03
C ASN A 77 14.11 -5.63 5.09
N HIS A 78 14.23 -6.00 6.36
CA HIS A 78 13.53 -5.31 7.45
C HIS A 78 14.00 -3.86 7.65
N ILE A 79 15.29 -3.56 7.48
CA ILE A 79 15.79 -2.19 7.54
C ILE A 79 15.16 -1.34 6.43
N VAL A 80 15.20 -1.82 5.19
CA VAL A 80 14.69 -1.05 4.05
C VAL A 80 13.16 -0.95 4.10
N LEU A 81 12.45 -2.01 4.48
CA LEU A 81 11.01 -1.99 4.76
C LEU A 81 10.67 -0.88 5.75
N LYS A 82 11.35 -0.83 6.91
CA LYS A 82 11.13 0.19 7.95
C LYS A 82 11.44 1.59 7.44
N PHE A 83 12.51 1.76 6.68
CA PHE A 83 12.83 3.06 6.08
C PHE A 83 11.70 3.54 5.17
N ILE A 84 11.26 2.71 4.21
CA ILE A 84 10.23 3.10 3.24
C ILE A 84 8.90 3.38 3.94
N ILE A 85 8.38 2.44 4.75
CA ILE A 85 7.07 2.63 5.34
C ILE A 85 7.06 3.75 6.38
N SER A 86 8.08 3.84 7.23
CA SER A 86 8.06 4.80 8.33
C SER A 86 8.54 6.19 7.96
N HIS A 87 9.54 6.32 7.09
CA HIS A 87 10.08 7.65 6.73
C HIS A 87 9.49 8.20 5.44
N LEU A 88 9.22 7.36 4.42
CA LEU A 88 8.65 7.85 3.15
C LEU A 88 7.13 7.86 3.16
N LYS A 89 6.49 6.86 3.80
CA LYS A 89 5.02 6.77 3.84
C LYS A 89 4.39 7.24 5.16
N GLY A 90 5.16 7.38 6.23
CA GLY A 90 4.67 7.78 7.56
C GLY A 90 3.92 6.68 8.34
N GLY A 91 4.05 5.41 7.95
CA GLY A 91 3.37 4.26 8.57
C GLY A 91 4.26 3.39 9.46
N SER A 92 3.64 2.49 10.22
CA SER A 92 4.37 1.54 11.09
C SER A 92 4.63 0.21 10.38
N ALA A 93 5.90 -0.18 10.28
CA ALA A 93 6.29 -1.48 9.73
C ALA A 93 5.71 -2.65 10.53
N ASN A 94 5.57 -2.49 11.85
CA ASN A 94 5.00 -3.52 12.71
C ASN A 94 3.50 -3.67 12.48
N TRP A 95 2.77 -2.56 12.32
CA TRP A 95 1.35 -2.57 11.99
C TRP A 95 1.12 -3.22 10.63
N TRP A 96 1.91 -2.84 9.62
CA TRP A 96 1.80 -3.41 8.28
C TRP A 96 2.08 -4.91 8.29
N ASN A 97 3.19 -5.35 8.89
CA ASN A 97 3.49 -6.78 9.02
C ASN A 97 2.39 -7.54 9.76
N HIS A 98 1.83 -6.96 10.82
CA HIS A 98 0.73 -7.59 11.56
C HIS A 98 -0.48 -7.81 10.65
N CYS A 99 -0.95 -6.78 9.95
CA CYS A 99 -2.11 -6.89 9.05
C CYS A 99 -1.82 -7.84 7.89
N HIS A 100 -0.67 -7.65 7.24
CA HIS A 100 -0.25 -8.39 6.06
C HIS A 100 -0.07 -9.90 6.33
N PHE A 101 0.47 -10.26 7.49
CA PHE A 101 0.57 -11.67 7.88
C PHE A 101 -0.79 -12.30 8.17
N GLN A 102 -1.73 -11.56 8.77
CA GLN A 102 -3.10 -12.06 8.96
C GLN A 102 -3.80 -12.28 7.62
N HIS A 103 -3.67 -11.33 6.69
CA HIS A 103 -4.20 -11.43 5.33
C HIS A 103 -3.65 -12.68 4.63
N HIS A 104 -2.33 -12.87 4.59
CA HIS A 104 -1.75 -14.04 3.91
C HIS A 104 -2.02 -15.38 4.61
N ALA A 105 -2.29 -15.39 5.92
CA ALA A 105 -2.65 -16.61 6.63
C ALA A 105 -4.06 -17.11 6.27
N LYS A 106 -5.04 -16.21 6.17
CA LYS A 106 -6.44 -16.54 5.85
C LYS A 106 -7.11 -15.41 5.05
N PRO A 107 -6.76 -15.25 3.76
CA PRO A 107 -7.22 -14.11 2.96
C PRO A 107 -8.73 -14.16 2.75
N ASN A 108 -9.36 -12.97 2.75
CA ASN A 108 -10.80 -12.78 2.53
C ASN A 108 -11.70 -13.54 3.53
N VAL A 109 -11.19 -13.86 4.72
CA VAL A 109 -11.98 -14.49 5.78
C VAL A 109 -12.31 -13.44 6.84
N PHE A 110 -13.60 -13.15 7.02
CA PHE A 110 -14.05 -12.21 8.05
C PHE A 110 -13.54 -12.58 9.45
N ASN A 111 -13.21 -11.57 10.25
CA ASN A 111 -12.63 -11.69 11.59
C ASN A 111 -11.23 -12.36 11.64
N LYS A 112 -10.64 -12.71 10.49
CA LYS A 112 -9.29 -13.27 10.38
C LYS A 112 -8.39 -12.39 9.53
N ASP A 113 -8.92 -11.93 8.41
CA ASP A 113 -8.29 -10.95 7.55
C ASP A 113 -8.77 -9.54 7.92
N LEU A 114 -7.84 -8.66 8.25
CA LEU A 114 -8.14 -7.27 8.59
C LEU A 114 -8.47 -6.44 7.35
N ASP A 115 -8.02 -6.87 6.16
CA ASP A 115 -8.19 -6.13 4.91
C ASP A 115 -9.65 -6.09 4.45
N VAL A 116 -10.46 -7.09 4.85
CA VAL A 116 -11.90 -7.14 4.59
C VAL A 116 -12.76 -6.61 5.73
N ASN A 117 -12.15 -6.04 6.78
CA ASN A 117 -12.86 -5.44 7.90
C ASN A 117 -13.23 -3.97 7.62
N LEU A 118 -13.85 -3.73 6.47
CA LEU A 118 -14.22 -2.40 5.97
C LEU A 118 -15.66 -2.00 6.34
N LEU A 119 -16.24 -2.65 7.35
CA LEU A 119 -17.67 -2.61 7.68
C LEU A 119 -18.27 -1.21 7.90
N HIS A 120 -17.46 -0.24 8.32
CA HIS A 120 -17.91 1.16 8.50
C HIS A 120 -18.02 1.93 7.17
N VAL A 121 -17.50 1.35 6.09
CA VAL A 121 -17.30 2.00 4.80
C VAL A 121 -18.03 1.25 3.69
N CYS A 122 -17.86 -0.06 3.60
CA CYS A 122 -18.56 -0.93 2.66
C CYS A 122 -18.97 -2.26 3.31
N VAL A 123 -19.92 -2.94 2.67
CA VAL A 123 -20.34 -4.30 3.04
C VAL A 123 -19.95 -5.25 1.91
N LEU A 124 -19.33 -6.37 2.27
CA LEU A 124 -18.71 -7.33 1.36
C LEU A 124 -19.38 -8.71 1.46
N GLY A 125 -19.41 -9.42 0.34
CA GLY A 125 -20.00 -10.76 0.25
C GLY A 125 -21.52 -10.78 0.41
N GLU A 126 -22.08 -11.97 0.61
CA GLU A 126 -23.53 -12.19 0.67
C GLU A 126 -24.12 -11.88 2.05
N TRP A 127 -23.38 -12.15 3.12
CA TRP A 127 -23.92 -12.11 4.49
C TRP A 127 -23.87 -10.74 5.15
N GLN A 128 -22.80 -9.94 4.94
CA GLN A 128 -22.67 -8.63 5.60
C GLN A 128 -23.79 -7.65 5.23
N PRO A 129 -24.22 -7.50 3.96
CA PRO A 129 -25.33 -6.63 3.61
C PRO A 129 -26.64 -7.03 4.31
N ILE A 130 -26.92 -8.34 4.41
CA ILE A 130 -28.12 -8.88 5.06
C ILE A 130 -28.05 -8.59 6.56
N GLU A 131 -26.94 -8.94 7.22
CA GLU A 131 -26.76 -8.76 8.65
C GLU A 131 -26.86 -7.28 9.06
N TYR A 132 -26.22 -6.38 8.32
CA TYR A 132 -26.25 -4.94 8.59
C TYR A 132 -27.63 -4.35 8.36
N SER A 133 -28.35 -4.80 7.33
CA SER A 133 -29.73 -4.40 7.07
C SER A 133 -30.65 -4.84 8.21
N MET A 134 -30.53 -6.09 8.68
CA MET A 134 -31.29 -6.61 9.82
C MET A 134 -31.00 -5.84 11.11
N LYS A 135 -29.72 -5.50 11.37
CA LYS A 135 -29.29 -4.70 12.52
C LYS A 135 -29.61 -3.20 12.37
N LYS A 136 -30.11 -2.78 11.20
CA LYS A 136 -30.36 -1.37 10.84
C LYS A 136 -29.14 -0.47 11.03
N LEU A 137 -27.93 -1.00 10.82
CA LEU A 137 -26.68 -0.23 10.87
C LEU A 137 -26.53 0.59 9.59
N LYS A 138 -26.31 1.90 9.72
CA LYS A 138 -26.28 2.85 8.59
C LYS A 138 -25.17 3.87 8.74
N TYR A 139 -23.91 3.43 8.61
CA TYR A 139 -22.77 4.35 8.64
C TYR A 139 -22.62 5.12 7.32
N LEU A 140 -22.81 4.43 6.19
CA LEU A 140 -22.78 4.99 4.84
C LEU A 140 -23.95 4.45 4.00
N PRO A 141 -24.29 5.11 2.87
CA PRO A 141 -25.31 4.62 1.95
C PRO A 141 -24.82 3.37 1.20
N TYR A 142 -24.85 2.21 1.86
CA TYR A 142 -24.30 0.96 1.32
C TYR A 142 -24.90 0.52 -0.02
N ASN A 143 -26.13 0.94 -0.35
CA ASN A 143 -26.75 0.69 -1.64
C ASN A 143 -26.07 1.48 -2.80
N HIS A 144 -25.37 2.57 -2.48
CA HIS A 144 -24.55 3.36 -3.40
C HIS A 144 -23.06 3.08 -3.25
N GLN A 145 -22.64 1.99 -2.58
CA GLN A 145 -21.21 1.71 -2.37
C GLN A 145 -20.41 1.60 -3.65
N HIS A 146 -21.03 1.19 -4.76
CA HIS A 146 -20.42 1.18 -6.08
C HIS A 146 -20.04 2.58 -6.62
N GLU A 147 -20.70 3.64 -6.16
CA GLU A 147 -20.46 5.03 -6.58
C GLU A 147 -19.32 5.70 -5.81
N TYR A 148 -18.94 5.18 -4.64
CA TYR A 148 -17.89 5.80 -3.83
C TYR A 148 -16.74 4.84 -3.48
N PHE A 149 -16.82 3.56 -3.87
CA PHE A 149 -15.77 2.57 -3.62
C PHE A 149 -14.39 3.03 -4.12
N PHE A 150 -14.34 3.73 -5.26
CA PHE A 150 -13.10 4.24 -5.84
C PHE A 150 -12.40 5.32 -4.99
N LEU A 151 -13.07 5.89 -3.98
CA LEU A 151 -12.47 6.83 -3.04
C LEU A 151 -11.80 6.13 -1.85
N ILE A 152 -12.02 4.82 -1.70
CA ILE A 152 -11.57 4.01 -0.56
C ILE A 152 -10.43 3.07 -0.98
N GLY A 153 -10.40 2.67 -2.26
CA GLY A 153 -9.40 1.78 -2.85
C GLY A 153 -8.26 2.52 -3.54
#